data_AF-A0A660TAT7-F1
#
_entry.id   AF-A0A660TAT7-F1
#
_cell.length_a   1.000
_cell.length_b   1.000
_cell.length_c   1.000
_cell.angle_alpha   90.00
_cell.angle_beta   90.00
_cell.angle_gamma   90.00
#
_symmetry.space_group_name_H-M   'P 1'
#
loop_
_entity.id
_entity.type
_entity.pdbx_description
1 polymer ?
#
loop_
_entity_poly.entity_id
_entity_poly.type
_entity_poly.pdbx_seq_one_letter_code
_entity_poly.pdbx_strand_id
1 'polypeptide(L)'
;MQSIKRLKHEERVFLAGCIRAVTMANGIIEEEELADIDKIIDKLKFNDYEECLVEFEENIPDKEAFYEYAKKIKDKKAQDIILSVVYELTLQEGAPDESEESIFNTLNSIWR
;
A
#
# COMPACT_ATOMS: atom_id res chain seq x y z
N MET A 1 -7.08 4.59 -13.07
CA MET A 1 -5.97 4.70 -12.12
C MET A 1 -5.57 6.15 -11.94
N GLN A 2 -5.67 6.68 -10.72
CA GLN A 2 -5.16 8.03 -10.43
C GLN A 2 -3.63 8.00 -10.35
N SER A 3 -2.98 9.09 -10.78
CA SER A 3 -1.52 9.14 -10.79
C SER A 3 -0.96 9.37 -9.39
N ILE A 4 -0.12 8.46 -8.92
CA ILE A 4 0.62 8.59 -7.65
C ILE A 4 1.62 9.75 -7.64
N LYS A 5 1.87 10.40 -8.79
CA LYS A 5 2.70 11.62 -8.89
C LYS A 5 2.19 12.79 -8.06
N ARG A 6 0.92 12.75 -7.64
CA ARG A 6 0.31 13.76 -6.77
C ARG A 6 0.61 13.54 -5.29
N LEU A 7 1.08 12.35 -4.93
CA LEU A 7 1.45 12.02 -3.56
C LEU A 7 2.75 12.72 -3.19
N LYS A 8 2.78 13.26 -1.97
CA LYS A 8 3.98 13.74 -1.31
C LYS A 8 4.85 12.57 -0.87
N HIS A 9 6.09 12.86 -0.50
CA HIS A 9 7.05 11.86 -0.05
C HIS A 9 6.49 10.92 1.03
N GLU A 10 5.99 11.46 2.15
CA GLU A 10 5.39 10.67 3.24
C GLU A 10 4.21 9.80 2.79
N GLU A 11 3.41 10.29 1.84
CA GLU A 11 2.26 9.55 1.29
C GLU A 11 2.71 8.42 0.35
N ARG A 12 3.85 8.60 -0.33
CA ARG A 12 4.50 7.56 -1.14
C ARG A 12 5.16 6.51 -0.25
N VAL A 13 5.87 6.91 0.79
CA VAL A 13 6.43 6.02 1.83
C VAL A 13 5.31 5.13 2.39
N PHE A 14 4.19 5.73 2.75
CA PHE A 14 3.04 4.95 3.22
C PHE A 14 2.44 4.04 2.15
N LEU A 15 2.34 4.50 0.90
CA LEU A 15 1.84 3.67 -0.20
C LEU A 15 2.76 2.46 -0.46
N ALA A 16 4.08 2.63 -0.39
CA ALA A 16 5.04 1.54 -0.55
C ALA A 16 4.83 0.46 0.52
N GLY A 17 4.65 0.89 1.78
CA GLY A 17 4.28 0.00 2.87
C GLY A 17 2.91 -0.66 2.71
N CYS A 18 1.92 0.04 2.14
CA CYS A 18 0.62 -0.56 1.84
C CYS A 18 0.75 -1.68 0.79
N ILE A 19 1.50 -1.44 -0.29
CA ILE A 19 1.76 -2.45 -1.33
C ILE A 19 2.43 -3.67 -0.68
N ARG A 20 3.47 -3.44 0.13
CA ARG A 20 4.17 -4.50 0.85
C ARG A 20 3.24 -5.29 1.78
N ALA A 21 2.42 -4.59 2.56
CA ALA A 21 1.54 -5.21 3.55
C ALA A 21 0.43 -6.05 2.91
N VAL A 22 -0.13 -5.61 1.77
CA VAL A 22 -1.12 -6.39 1.02
C VAL A 22 -0.46 -7.65 0.46
N THR A 23 0.67 -7.51 -0.24
CA THR A 23 1.36 -8.68 -0.81
C THR A 23 1.83 -9.67 0.28
N MET A 24 2.25 -9.19 1.46
CA MET A 24 2.65 -10.07 2.56
C MET A 24 1.49 -10.65 3.37
N ALA A 25 0.24 -10.19 3.18
CA ALA A 25 -0.90 -10.61 4.00
C ALA A 25 -1.19 -12.11 3.87
N ASN A 26 -0.86 -12.72 2.73
CA ASN A 26 -1.01 -14.16 2.49
C ASN A 26 0.03 -15.01 3.22
N GLY A 27 1.04 -14.40 3.86
CA GLY A 27 2.00 -15.07 4.73
C GLY A 27 3.05 -15.94 4.04
N ILE A 28 3.05 -16.03 2.70
CA ILE A 28 4.02 -16.77 1.90
C ILE A 28 4.46 -15.89 0.74
N ILE A 29 5.68 -15.34 0.79
CA ILE A 29 6.26 -14.66 -0.38
C ILE A 29 6.64 -15.72 -1.42
N GLU A 30 5.75 -15.95 -2.39
CA GLU A 30 6.05 -16.78 -3.56
C GLU A 30 6.74 -15.93 -4.64
N GLU A 31 7.54 -16.57 -5.52
CA GLU A 31 8.22 -15.85 -6.62
C GLU A 31 7.21 -15.15 -7.56
N GLU A 32 5.97 -15.65 -7.64
CA GLU A 32 4.87 -15.03 -8.39
C GLU A 32 4.41 -13.70 -7.76
N GLU A 33 4.35 -13.60 -6.42
CA GLU A 33 3.99 -12.37 -5.70
C GLU A 33 5.01 -11.23 -5.93
N LEU A 34 6.30 -11.57 -6.01
CA LEU A 34 7.36 -10.60 -6.33
C LEU A 34 7.24 -10.07 -7.76
N ALA A 35 6.93 -10.94 -8.72
CA ALA A 35 6.70 -10.54 -10.11
C ALA A 35 5.45 -9.66 -10.25
N ASP A 36 4.47 -9.80 -9.36
CA ASP A 36 3.28 -8.97 -9.36
C ASP A 36 3.55 -7.57 -8.78
N ILE A 37 4.36 -7.46 -7.72
CA ILE A 37 4.86 -6.17 -7.21
C ILE A 37 5.54 -5.36 -8.33
N ASP A 38 6.43 -5.98 -9.10
CA ASP A 38 7.14 -5.29 -10.20
C ASP A 38 6.17 -4.74 -11.26
N LYS A 39 5.14 -5.51 -11.63
CA LYS A 39 4.10 -5.05 -12.58
C LYS A 39 3.32 -3.87 -12.02
N ILE A 40 3.01 -3.87 -10.72
CA ILE A 40 2.31 -2.79 -10.04
C ILE A 40 3.18 -1.52 -10.03
N ILE A 41 4.45 -1.65 -9.64
CA ILE A 41 5.42 -0.54 -9.60
C ILE A 41 5.53 0.10 -10.99
N ASP A 42 5.69 -0.70 -12.05
CA ASP A 42 5.78 -0.22 -13.43
C ASP A 42 4.48 0.46 -13.87
N LYS A 43 3.31 -0.17 -13.61
CA LYS A 43 1.99 0.39 -13.92
C LYS A 43 1.78 1.75 -13.26
N LEU A 44 2.15 1.88 -11.98
CA LEU A 44 2.04 3.11 -11.20
C LEU A 44 3.12 4.15 -11.57
N LYS A 45 4.20 3.72 -12.24
CA LYS A 45 5.44 4.50 -12.46
C LYS A 45 6.05 4.96 -11.14
N PHE A 46 6.13 4.03 -10.19
CA PHE A 46 6.59 4.27 -8.83
C PHE A 46 8.12 4.17 -8.73
N ASN A 47 8.81 5.14 -9.35
CA ASN A 47 10.25 5.09 -9.59
C ASN A 47 11.14 5.06 -8.33
N ASP A 48 10.64 5.50 -7.18
CA ASP A 48 11.32 5.57 -5.88
C ASP A 48 10.71 4.58 -4.87
N TYR A 49 10.04 3.53 -5.35
CA TYR A 49 9.38 2.54 -4.51
C TYR A 49 10.33 1.94 -3.47
N GLU A 50 11.50 1.45 -3.90
CA GLU A 50 12.48 0.81 -3.01
C GLU A 50 12.96 1.77 -1.91
N GLU A 51 13.26 3.02 -2.25
CA GLU A 51 13.68 4.04 -1.28
C GLU A 51 12.55 4.33 -0.27
N CYS A 52 11.31 4.45 -0.77
CA CYS A 52 10.12 4.65 0.05
C CYS A 52 9.84 3.44 0.96
N LEU A 53 10.08 2.22 0.49
CA LEU A 53 9.88 1.00 1.24
C LEU A 53 10.91 0.86 2.36
N VAL A 54 12.19 1.13 2.08
CA VAL A 54 13.24 1.15 3.11
C VAL A 54 12.90 2.16 4.20
N GLU A 55 12.51 3.39 3.82
CA GLU A 55 12.10 4.40 4.80
C GLU A 55 10.88 3.96 5.61
N PHE A 56 9.92 3.30 4.97
CA PHE A 56 8.77 2.73 5.65
C PHE A 56 9.20 1.68 6.70
N GLU A 57 10.03 0.71 6.32
CA GLU A 57 10.49 -0.38 7.19
C GLU A 57 11.34 0.12 8.36
N GLU A 58 12.14 1.17 8.16
CA GLU A 58 12.94 1.79 9.22
C GLU A 58 12.10 2.57 10.25
N ASN A 59 10.94 3.12 9.84
CA ASN A 59 10.13 4.01 10.67
C ASN A 59 8.84 3.39 11.19
N ILE A 60 8.38 2.29 10.59
CA ILE A 60 7.10 1.64 10.87
C ILE A 60 7.36 0.16 11.16
N PRO A 61 7.73 -0.17 12.41
CA PRO A 61 8.19 -1.51 12.76
C PRO A 61 7.07 -2.54 12.93
N ASP A 62 5.83 -2.09 13.10
CA ASP A 62 4.70 -2.95 13.42
C ASP A 62 3.35 -2.41 12.91
N LYS A 63 2.32 -3.25 13.08
CA LYS A 63 0.95 -3.00 12.65
C LYS A 63 0.29 -1.80 13.36
N GLU A 64 0.66 -1.53 14.61
CA GLU A 64 0.10 -0.38 15.35
C GLU A 64 0.68 0.92 14.79
N ALA A 65 2.00 0.98 14.61
CA ALA A 65 2.71 2.08 13.98
C ALA A 65 2.21 2.36 12.56
N PHE A 66 1.86 1.31 11.80
CA PHE A 66 1.29 1.43 10.46
C PHE A 66 -0.02 2.24 10.46
N TYR A 67 -0.97 1.86 11.32
CA TYR A 67 -2.26 2.56 11.38
C TYR A 67 -2.16 3.94 12.02
N GLU A 68 -1.21 4.16 12.92
CA GLU A 68 -0.90 5.51 13.41
C GLU A 68 -0.32 6.39 12.30
N TYR A 69 0.53 5.84 11.42
CA TYR A 69 1.01 6.55 10.24
C TYR A 69 -0.13 6.88 9.27
N ALA A 70 -1.05 5.94 9.04
CA ALA A 70 -2.24 6.17 8.22
C ALA A 70 -3.05 7.38 8.72
N LYS A 71 -3.19 7.55 10.04
CA LYS A 71 -3.89 8.70 10.65
C LYS A 71 -3.19 10.02 10.38
N LYS A 72 -1.88 10.05 10.11
CA LYS A 72 -1.13 11.29 9.81
C LYS A 72 -1.41 11.82 8.42
N ILE A 73 -1.76 10.96 7.46
CA ILE A 73 -2.17 11.37 6.12
C ILE A 73 -3.52 12.08 6.22
N LYS A 74 -3.55 13.41 5.98
CA LYS A 74 -4.78 14.22 6.05
C LYS A 74 -5.33 14.64 4.69
N ASP A 75 -4.53 14.54 3.63
CA ASP A 75 -4.97 14.92 2.28
C ASP A 75 -5.95 13.87 1.74
N LYS A 76 -7.22 14.26 1.58
CA LYS A 76 -8.27 13.38 1.05
C LYS A 76 -7.95 12.83 -0.33
N LYS A 77 -7.27 13.60 -1.19
CA LYS A 77 -6.89 13.12 -2.52
C LYS A 77 -5.81 12.05 -2.42
N ALA A 78 -4.87 12.19 -1.49
CA ALA A 78 -3.86 11.17 -1.25
C ALA A 78 -4.50 9.89 -0.70
N GLN A 79 -5.39 10.02 0.29
CA GLN A 79 -6.17 8.90 0.84
C GLN A 79 -6.93 8.15 -0.26
N ASP A 80 -7.65 8.85 -1.14
CA ASP A 80 -8.39 8.26 -2.25
C ASP A 80 -7.47 7.53 -3.24
N ILE A 81 -6.30 8.11 -3.56
CA ILE A 81 -5.31 7.47 -4.43
C ILE A 81 -4.80 6.18 -3.79
N ILE A 82 -4.42 6.23 -2.52
CA ILE A 82 -3.87 5.08 -1.79
C ILE A 82 -4.92 3.97 -1.68
N LEU A 83 -6.15 4.29 -1.27
CA LEU A 83 -7.25 3.32 -1.23
C LEU A 83 -7.52 2.69 -2.59
N SER A 84 -7.49 3.48 -3.67
CA SER A 84 -7.72 2.96 -5.02
C SER A 84 -6.63 1.97 -5.41
N VAL A 85 -5.36 2.26 -5.11
CA VAL A 85 -4.25 1.35 -5.39
C VAL A 85 -4.39 0.08 -4.57
N VAL A 86 -4.57 0.20 -3.25
CA VAL A 86 -4.72 -0.95 -2.33
C VAL A 86 -5.88 -1.85 -2.77
N TYR A 87 -7.03 -1.28 -3.14
CA TYR A 87 -8.16 -2.06 -3.63
C TYR A 87 -7.86 -2.78 -4.95
N GLU A 88 -7.14 -2.15 -5.88
CA GLU A 88 -6.73 -2.81 -7.12
C GLU A 88 -5.83 -4.01 -6.84
N LEU A 89 -4.94 -3.94 -5.83
CA LEU A 89 -4.07 -5.05 -5.43
C LEU A 89 -4.88 -6.26 -4.95
N THR A 90 -5.85 -6.03 -4.06
CA THR A 90 -6.72 -7.10 -3.53
C THR A 90 -7.58 -7.80 -4.59
N LEU A 91 -7.64 -7.26 -5.81
CA LEU A 91 -8.38 -7.85 -6.93
C LEU A 91 -7.48 -8.64 -7.89
N GLN A 92 -6.14 -8.54 -7.79
CA GLN A 92 -5.23 -9.17 -8.75
C GLN A 92 -5.06 -10.68 -8.51
N GLU A 93 -5.22 -11.16 -7.28
CA GLU A 93 -4.98 -12.57 -6.93
C GLU A 93 -6.25 -13.46 -6.97
N GLY A 94 -7.40 -12.89 -7.35
CA GLY A 94 -8.68 -13.61 -7.38
C GLY A 94 -9.71 -12.95 -6.48
N ALA A 95 -10.60 -13.74 -5.86
CA ALA A 95 -11.46 -13.20 -4.82
C ALA A 95 -10.59 -12.87 -3.60
N PRO A 96 -10.60 -11.63 -3.08
CA PRO A 96 -9.76 -11.25 -1.96
C PRO A 96 -9.99 -12.18 -0.78
N ASP A 97 -8.91 -12.56 -0.10
CA ASP A 97 -9.01 -13.26 1.17
C ASP A 97 -9.48 -12.29 2.27
N GLU A 98 -9.95 -12.81 3.41
CA GLU A 98 -10.42 -11.96 4.52
C GLU A 98 -9.30 -11.06 5.10
N SER A 99 -8.03 -11.41 4.89
CA SER A 99 -6.84 -10.75 5.43
C SER A 99 -6.45 -9.52 4.61
N GLU A 100 -6.48 -9.61 3.28
CA GLU A 100 -6.24 -8.52 2.34
C GLU A 100 -7.36 -7.48 2.41
N GLU A 101 -8.61 -7.95 2.48
CA GLU A 101 -9.77 -7.08 2.65
C GLU A 101 -9.69 -6.33 3.99
N SER A 102 -9.03 -6.90 5.00
CA SER A 102 -8.81 -6.27 6.31
C SER A 102 -8.03 -4.97 6.23
N ILE A 103 -6.97 -4.90 5.41
CA ILE A 103 -6.12 -3.70 5.30
C ILE A 103 -6.90 -2.57 4.64
N PHE A 104 -7.53 -2.85 3.49
CA PHE A 104 -8.38 -1.88 2.79
C PHE A 104 -9.49 -1.36 3.70
N ASN A 105 -10.25 -2.26 4.33
CA ASN A 105 -11.37 -1.90 5.19
C ASN A 105 -10.93 -1.06 6.39
N THR A 106 -9.78 -1.38 7.00
CA THR A 106 -9.24 -0.62 8.13
C THR A 106 -8.81 0.79 7.70
N LEU A 107 -8.08 0.91 6.58
CA LEU A 107 -7.68 2.23 6.05
C LEU A 107 -8.90 3.08 5.67
N ASN A 108 -9.89 2.48 5.01
CA ASN A 108 -11.13 3.15 4.66
C ASN A 108 -11.87 3.62 5.93
N SER A 109 -11.91 2.80 6.99
CA SER A 109 -12.51 3.20 8.28
C SER A 109 -11.75 4.34 8.98
N ILE A 110 -10.43 4.41 8.87
CA ILE A 110 -9.62 5.48 9.48
C ILE A 110 -9.83 6.82 8.77
N TRP A 111 -10.10 6.78 7.46
CA TRP A 111 -10.17 7.97 6.61
C TRP A 111 -11.60 8.45 6.30
N ARG A 112 -12.63 7.72 6.73
CA ARG A 112 -14.03 8.16 6.68
C ARG A 112 -14.37 9.02 7.89
#